data_AF-A0A7K2P9B1-F1
#
_entry.id   AF-A0A7K2P9B1-F1
#
_cell.length_a   1.000
_cell.length_b   1.000
_cell.length_c   1.000
_cell.angle_alpha   90.00
_cell.angle_beta   90.00
_cell.angle_gamma   90.00
#
_symmetry.space_group_name_H-M   'P 1'
#
loop_
_entity.id
_entity.type
_entity.pdbx_description
1 polymer ?
#
loop_
_entity_poly.entity_id
_entity_poly.type
_entity_poly.pdbx_seq_one_letter_code
_entity_poly.pdbx_strand_id
1 'polypeptide(L)'
;RLVTAYYALHPDPGEPAQRVAFGTSGHRGSSLAAAFNDDHIAATSQAICEYRSAQGTDGPLFLGADTHALSEPARVTALEVFAANDVTVLIDSADGYTPTPAVSHAILTHNRGRTSGLADGVVVTPSHNPPADGGFKYNPPNGGPAGSAATSWIQDRANEIITAGLKDVRRIPYARALAAPGTGRHDFLDAYVRDLPSVLDLDAI
;
A
#
# COMPACT_ATOMS: atom_id res chain seq x y z
N ARG A 1 -16.48 16.34 -1.45
CA ARG A 1 -15.52 17.21 -0.72
C ARG A 1 -14.27 16.45 -0.31
N LEU A 2 -14.37 15.37 0.48
CA LEU A 2 -13.21 14.58 0.96
C LEU A 2 -12.32 14.05 -0.19
N VAL A 3 -12.89 13.32 -1.15
CA VAL A 3 -12.16 12.83 -2.33
C VAL A 3 -11.63 13.98 -3.20
N THR A 4 -12.38 15.08 -3.34
CA THR A 4 -11.88 16.27 -4.05
C THR A 4 -10.64 16.85 -3.38
N ALA A 5 -10.65 16.95 -2.05
CA ALA A 5 -9.51 17.47 -1.29
C ALA A 5 -8.26 16.60 -1.45
N TYR A 6 -8.42 15.28 -1.60
CA TYR A 6 -7.31 14.35 -1.84
C TYR A 6 -6.47 14.75 -3.06
N TYR A 7 -7.12 15.18 -4.14
CA TYR A 7 -6.45 15.59 -5.38
C TYR A 7 -6.15 17.10 -5.46
N ALA A 8 -6.97 17.94 -4.82
CA ALA A 8 -6.89 19.39 -4.98
C ALA A 8 -6.04 20.11 -3.92
N LEU A 9 -5.80 19.46 -2.78
CA LEU A 9 -4.94 20.01 -1.72
C LEU A 9 -3.61 19.26 -1.71
N HIS A 10 -2.53 20.02 -1.53
CA HIS A 10 -1.16 19.54 -1.45
C HIS A 10 -0.60 19.86 -0.06
N PRO A 11 0.18 18.96 0.57
CA PRO A 11 0.80 19.23 1.84
C PRO A 11 1.85 20.33 1.73
N ASP A 12 1.92 21.19 2.75
CA ASP A 12 3.03 22.10 2.99
C ASP A 12 4.15 21.36 3.75
N PRO A 13 5.33 21.14 3.15
CA PRO A 13 6.45 20.47 3.83
C PRO A 13 6.94 21.24 5.07
N GLY A 14 6.65 22.55 5.16
CA GLY A 14 6.95 23.39 6.30
C GLY A 14 6.08 23.10 7.53
N GLU A 15 4.89 22.53 7.35
CA GLU A 15 3.93 22.21 8.41
C GLU A 15 4.07 20.74 8.87
N PRO A 16 4.59 20.47 10.08
CA PRO A 16 4.78 19.10 10.57
C PRO A 16 3.53 18.22 10.53
N ALA A 17 2.34 18.79 10.75
CA ALA A 17 1.09 18.03 10.73
C ALA A 17 0.67 17.53 9.34
N GLN A 18 1.25 18.10 8.27
CA GLN A 18 0.99 17.73 6.87
C GLN A 18 2.09 16.85 6.28
N ARG A 19 3.10 16.47 7.07
CA ARG A 19 4.17 15.58 6.63
C ARG A 19 3.71 14.12 6.65
N VAL A 20 4.42 13.29 5.89
CA VAL A 20 4.28 11.84 6.03
C VAL A 20 4.81 11.45 7.41
N ALA A 21 3.92 10.90 8.24
CA ALA A 21 4.24 10.23 9.49
C ALA A 21 4.00 8.73 9.32
N PHE A 22 5.03 7.97 8.99
CA PHE A 22 4.94 6.55 8.61
C PHE A 22 5.48 5.68 9.76
N GLY A 23 4.58 5.30 10.67
CA GLY A 23 4.90 4.42 11.80
C GLY A 23 4.68 2.93 11.49
N THR A 24 4.66 2.09 12.52
CA THR A 24 4.34 0.65 12.40
C THR A 24 2.93 0.38 11.87
N SER A 25 2.02 1.34 12.03
CA SER A 25 0.67 1.34 11.46
C SER A 25 0.57 2.05 10.11
N GLY A 26 1.71 2.37 9.49
CA GLY A 26 1.79 3.18 8.27
C GLY A 26 1.55 4.67 8.53
N HIS A 27 1.19 5.37 7.46
CA HIS A 27 0.76 6.77 7.49
C HIS A 27 -0.75 6.86 7.50
N ARG A 28 -1.29 7.79 8.30
CA ARG A 28 -2.71 8.08 8.42
C ARG A 28 -2.94 9.58 8.48
N GLY A 29 -4.10 10.01 8.00
CA GLY A 29 -4.55 11.39 8.07
C GLY A 29 -5.82 11.60 7.28
N SER A 30 -6.26 12.85 7.15
CA SER A 30 -7.40 13.22 6.32
C SER A 30 -6.97 14.18 5.22
N SER A 31 -7.51 13.99 4.02
CA SER A 31 -7.27 14.91 2.91
C SER A 31 -7.77 16.33 3.19
N LEU A 32 -8.76 16.50 4.08
CA LEU A 32 -9.27 17.81 4.48
C LEU A 32 -8.26 18.63 5.30
N ALA A 33 -7.31 17.95 5.95
CA ALA A 33 -6.24 18.54 6.73
C ALA A 33 -4.92 18.60 5.94
N ALA A 34 -4.95 18.29 4.63
CA ALA A 34 -3.76 18.13 3.81
C ALA A 34 -2.75 17.12 4.39
N ALA A 35 -3.23 16.06 5.06
CA ALA A 35 -2.43 15.05 5.74
C ALA A 35 -2.64 13.62 5.20
N PHE A 36 -3.39 13.47 4.10
CA PHE A 36 -3.56 12.20 3.37
C PHE A 36 -4.10 12.52 1.97
N ASN A 37 -3.20 12.87 1.07
CA ASN A 37 -3.48 13.42 -0.27
C ASN A 37 -2.67 12.66 -1.31
N ASP A 38 -2.94 12.91 -2.60
CA ASP A 38 -2.25 12.28 -3.73
C ASP A 38 -0.72 12.30 -3.56
N ASP A 39 -0.15 13.45 -3.19
CA ASP A 39 1.28 13.65 -2.96
C ASP A 39 1.86 12.68 -1.92
N HIS A 40 1.14 12.43 -0.82
CA HIS A 40 1.58 11.53 0.24
C HIS A 40 1.67 10.11 -0.27
N ILE A 41 0.65 9.66 -1.00
CA ILE A 41 0.56 8.30 -1.51
C ILE A 41 1.55 8.08 -2.63
N ALA A 42 1.70 9.06 -3.51
CA ALA A 42 2.66 9.02 -4.60
C ALA A 42 4.11 8.92 -4.07
N ALA A 43 4.48 9.80 -3.15
CA ALA A 43 5.81 9.80 -2.54
C ALA A 43 6.08 8.54 -1.69
N THR A 44 5.10 8.10 -0.89
CA THR A 44 5.24 6.89 -0.06
C THR A 44 5.34 5.63 -0.92
N SER A 45 4.57 5.55 -2.02
CA SER A 45 4.66 4.41 -2.95
C SER A 45 6.01 4.38 -3.68
N GLN A 46 6.53 5.55 -4.09
CA GLN A 46 7.86 5.66 -4.69
C GLN A 46 8.95 5.24 -3.68
N ALA A 47 8.87 5.72 -2.44
CA ALA A 47 9.77 5.30 -1.37
C ALA A 47 9.70 3.79 -1.13
N ILE A 48 8.51 3.17 -1.12
CA ILE A 48 8.39 1.71 -1.00
C ILE A 48 9.07 0.98 -2.17
N CYS A 49 8.94 1.48 -3.42
CA CYS A 49 9.63 0.91 -4.59
C CYS A 49 11.16 0.91 -4.41
N GLU A 50 11.70 2.02 -3.93
CA GLU A 50 13.13 2.17 -3.68
C GLU A 50 13.58 1.29 -2.51
N TYR A 51 12.82 1.27 -1.41
CA TYR A 51 13.12 0.47 -0.23
C TYR A 51 13.15 -1.02 -0.56
N ARG A 52 12.08 -1.54 -1.18
CA ARG A 52 11.96 -2.97 -1.49
C ARG A 52 13.08 -3.43 -2.44
N SER A 53 13.46 -2.60 -3.41
CA SER A 53 14.59 -2.85 -4.31
C SER A 53 15.91 -2.93 -3.54
N ALA A 54 16.17 -1.97 -2.64
CA ALA A 54 17.37 -1.97 -1.80
C ALA A 54 17.46 -3.17 -0.83
N GLN A 55 16.31 -3.75 -0.43
CA GLN A 55 16.25 -4.96 0.38
C GLN A 55 16.32 -6.26 -0.43
N GLY A 56 16.34 -6.19 -1.77
CA GLY A 56 16.31 -7.38 -2.63
C GLY A 56 14.94 -8.08 -2.69
N THR A 57 13.86 -7.38 -2.36
CA THR A 57 12.48 -7.88 -2.52
C THR A 57 12.03 -7.67 -3.97
N ASP A 58 12.12 -8.73 -4.76
CA ASP A 58 11.96 -8.75 -6.21
C ASP A 58 10.73 -9.56 -6.69
N GLY A 59 9.93 -10.10 -5.77
CA GLY A 59 8.65 -10.76 -6.06
C GLY A 59 7.47 -9.79 -6.24
N PRO A 60 6.24 -10.32 -6.28
CA PRO A 60 5.04 -9.49 -6.43
C PRO A 60 4.72 -8.70 -5.15
N LEU A 61 4.11 -7.53 -5.33
CA LEU A 61 3.53 -6.72 -4.26
C LEU A 61 2.00 -6.94 -4.24
N PHE A 62 1.48 -7.49 -3.15
CA PHE A 62 0.04 -7.61 -2.93
C PHE A 62 -0.55 -6.28 -2.45
N LEU A 63 -1.48 -5.70 -3.22
CA LEU A 63 -2.11 -4.42 -2.91
C LEU A 63 -3.58 -4.63 -2.52
N GLY A 64 -3.86 -4.52 -1.22
CA GLY A 64 -5.20 -4.57 -0.66
C GLY A 64 -5.71 -3.19 -0.23
N ALA A 65 -7.03 -3.00 -0.19
CA ALA A 65 -7.66 -1.79 0.30
C ALA A 65 -8.93 -2.10 1.10
N ASP A 66 -9.27 -1.25 2.07
CA ASP A 66 -10.54 -1.31 2.79
C ASP A 66 -11.61 -0.37 2.19
N THR A 67 -12.73 -0.26 2.90
CA THR A 67 -13.93 0.48 2.49
C THR A 67 -13.91 1.98 2.78
N HIS A 68 -12.82 2.55 3.33
CA HIS A 68 -12.78 4.00 3.59
C HIS A 68 -12.78 4.80 2.29
N ALA A 69 -13.41 5.97 2.30
CA ALA A 69 -13.58 6.77 1.10
C ALA A 69 -12.26 7.24 0.48
N LEU A 70 -11.20 7.38 1.28
CA LEU A 70 -9.85 7.73 0.83
C LEU A 70 -9.02 6.52 0.39
N SER A 71 -9.49 5.29 0.63
CA SER A 71 -8.77 4.08 0.22
C SER A 71 -8.83 3.85 -1.28
N GLU A 72 -9.94 4.18 -1.92
CA GLU A 72 -10.07 4.13 -3.38
C GLU A 72 -9.07 5.03 -4.13
N PRO A 73 -9.04 6.36 -3.90
CA PRO A 73 -8.08 7.22 -4.59
C PRO A 73 -6.62 6.85 -4.23
N ALA A 74 -6.34 6.45 -2.99
CA ALA A 74 -5.01 6.00 -2.61
C ALA A 74 -4.59 4.68 -3.28
N ARG A 75 -5.50 3.72 -3.46
CA ARG A 75 -5.25 2.50 -4.23
C ARG A 75 -4.89 2.81 -5.68
N VAL A 76 -5.61 3.76 -6.30
CA VAL A 76 -5.32 4.24 -7.67
C VAL A 76 -3.92 4.82 -7.76
N THR A 77 -3.60 5.82 -6.93
CA THR A 77 -2.28 6.48 -6.94
C THR A 77 -1.14 5.49 -6.69
N ALA A 78 -1.33 4.55 -5.75
CA ALA A 78 -0.34 3.53 -5.46
C ALA A 78 -0.09 2.61 -6.66
N LEU A 79 -1.15 2.10 -7.32
CA LEU A 79 -1.01 1.24 -8.49
C LEU A 79 -0.29 1.96 -9.64
N GLU A 80 -0.61 3.23 -9.89
CA GLU A 80 0.03 4.05 -10.92
C GLU A 80 1.53 4.20 -10.71
N VAL A 81 1.98 4.34 -9.45
CA VAL A 81 3.40 4.46 -9.10
C VAL A 81 4.10 3.11 -9.14
N PHE A 82 3.50 2.06 -8.56
CA PHE A 82 4.09 0.72 -8.57
C PHE A 82 4.27 0.19 -9.99
N ALA A 83 3.24 0.30 -10.83
CA ALA A 83 3.32 -0.12 -12.23
C ALA A 83 4.33 0.71 -13.02
N ALA A 84 4.44 2.01 -12.76
CA ALA A 84 5.45 2.87 -13.40
C ALA A 84 6.89 2.55 -12.97
N ASN A 85 7.07 1.91 -11.81
CA ASN A 85 8.36 1.41 -11.31
C ASN A 85 8.62 -0.06 -11.67
N ASP A 86 7.83 -0.63 -12.58
CA ASP A 86 7.97 -2.01 -13.07
C ASP A 86 7.81 -3.06 -11.95
N VAL A 87 7.12 -2.71 -10.86
CA VAL A 87 6.76 -3.66 -9.80
C VAL A 87 5.63 -4.56 -10.31
N THR A 88 5.76 -5.86 -10.11
CA THR A 88 4.62 -6.77 -10.31
C THR A 88 3.63 -6.57 -9.17
N VAL A 89 2.43 -6.07 -9.46
CA VAL A 89 1.39 -5.77 -8.45
C VAL A 89 0.22 -6.74 -8.62
N LEU A 90 -0.20 -7.35 -7.53
CA LEU A 90 -1.39 -8.21 -7.50
C LEU A 90 -2.50 -7.51 -6.71
N ILE A 91 -3.56 -7.14 -7.44
CA ILE A 91 -4.78 -6.54 -6.88
C ILE A 91 -5.92 -7.58 -6.82
N ASP A 92 -6.98 -7.26 -6.08
CA ASP A 92 -8.12 -8.15 -5.93
C ASP A 92 -8.73 -8.56 -7.28
N SER A 93 -9.10 -9.83 -7.40
CA SER A 93 -9.63 -10.43 -8.64
C SER A 93 -10.98 -9.85 -9.07
N ALA A 94 -11.77 -9.33 -8.13
CA ALA A 94 -13.10 -8.78 -8.35
C ALA A 94 -13.17 -7.26 -8.15
N ASP A 95 -12.00 -6.58 -8.13
CA ASP A 95 -11.88 -5.16 -7.78
C ASP A 95 -12.42 -4.81 -6.37
N GLY A 96 -12.54 -5.82 -5.49
CA GLY A 96 -13.12 -5.73 -4.17
C GLY A 96 -12.18 -5.19 -3.09
N TYR A 97 -12.63 -5.35 -1.84
CA TYR A 97 -11.89 -4.95 -0.64
C TYR A 97 -11.18 -6.15 -0.02
N THR A 98 -10.00 -5.90 0.56
CA THR A 98 -9.11 -6.94 1.05
C THR A 98 -8.79 -6.72 2.52
N PRO A 99 -9.21 -7.62 3.43
CA PRO A 99 -8.80 -7.57 4.83
C PRO A 99 -7.28 -7.61 4.96
N THR A 100 -6.74 -6.87 5.95
CA THR A 100 -5.30 -6.92 6.28
C THR A 100 -4.75 -8.34 6.45
N PRO A 101 -5.42 -9.28 7.16
CA PRO A 101 -4.90 -10.64 7.28
C PRO A 101 -4.88 -11.41 5.95
N ALA A 102 -5.73 -11.09 4.98
CA ALA A 102 -5.70 -11.73 3.67
C ALA A 102 -4.46 -11.33 2.86
N VAL A 103 -4.02 -10.07 2.96
CA VAL A 103 -2.73 -9.65 2.37
C VAL A 103 -1.55 -10.34 3.07
N SER A 104 -1.58 -10.41 4.41
CA SER A 104 -0.55 -11.11 5.20
C SER A 104 -0.44 -12.59 4.81
N HIS A 105 -1.60 -13.26 4.69
CA HIS A 105 -1.72 -14.65 4.26
C HIS A 105 -1.19 -14.88 2.85
N ALA A 106 -1.51 -13.99 1.90
CA ALA A 106 -1.01 -14.07 0.53
C ALA A 106 0.52 -13.95 0.47
N ILE A 107 1.12 -13.02 1.24
CA ILE A 107 2.58 -12.87 1.34
C ILE A 107 3.21 -14.15 1.91
N LEU A 108 2.71 -14.64 3.06
CA LEU A 108 3.24 -15.82 3.73
C LEU A 108 3.14 -17.08 2.87
N THR A 109 2.01 -17.25 2.16
CA THR A 109 1.77 -18.37 1.27
C THR A 109 2.68 -18.32 0.05
N HIS A 110 2.84 -17.14 -0.57
CA HIS A 110 3.75 -16.97 -1.71
C HIS A 110 5.21 -17.24 -1.31
N ASN A 111 5.64 -16.73 -0.15
CA ASN A 111 7.03 -16.80 0.30
C ASN A 111 7.43 -18.16 0.90
N ARG A 112 6.48 -19.06 1.15
CA ARG A 112 6.75 -20.36 1.78
C ARG A 112 7.77 -21.15 0.97
N GLY A 113 8.94 -21.42 1.58
CA GLY A 113 10.02 -22.18 0.96
C GLY A 113 10.83 -21.41 -0.10
N ARG A 114 10.57 -20.11 -0.30
CA ARG A 114 11.33 -19.26 -1.23
C ARG A 114 12.48 -18.54 -0.53
N THR A 115 13.55 -18.29 -1.28
CA THR A 115 14.71 -17.48 -0.85
C THR A 115 14.97 -16.29 -1.79
N SER A 116 14.25 -16.22 -2.92
CA SER A 116 14.26 -15.14 -3.92
C SER A 116 12.87 -15.04 -4.54
N GLY A 117 12.58 -13.95 -5.25
CA GLY A 117 11.22 -13.68 -5.74
C GLY A 117 10.24 -13.47 -4.59
N LEU A 118 10.72 -12.90 -3.48
CA LEU A 118 9.93 -12.72 -2.26
C LEU A 118 8.87 -11.64 -2.47
N ALA A 119 7.64 -11.95 -2.12
CA ALA A 119 6.53 -11.04 -2.13
C ALA A 119 6.52 -10.16 -0.87
N ASP A 120 5.94 -8.98 -1.02
CA ASP A 120 5.60 -8.02 0.02
C ASP A 120 4.17 -7.51 -0.22
N GLY A 121 3.72 -6.53 0.56
CA GLY A 121 2.39 -5.97 0.33
C GLY A 121 2.16 -4.60 0.92
N VAL A 122 1.12 -3.97 0.43
CA VAL A 122 0.59 -2.70 0.91
C VAL A 122 -0.88 -2.89 1.22
N VAL A 123 -1.32 -2.31 2.33
CA VAL A 123 -2.73 -2.29 2.69
C VAL A 123 -3.18 -0.84 2.88
N VAL A 124 -4.15 -0.42 2.09
CA VAL A 124 -4.75 0.91 2.16
C VAL A 124 -5.94 0.87 3.13
N THR A 125 -5.68 1.28 4.38
CA THR A 125 -6.69 1.28 5.45
C THR A 125 -6.19 2.08 6.66
N PRO A 126 -7.03 2.96 7.23
CA PRO A 126 -6.77 3.54 8.54
C PRO A 126 -7.38 2.71 9.69
N SER A 127 -7.75 1.46 9.43
CA SER A 127 -8.40 0.54 10.38
C SER A 127 -9.75 1.08 10.86
N HIS A 128 -9.90 1.37 12.15
CA HIS A 128 -11.14 1.81 12.78
C HIS A 128 -11.22 3.33 12.94
N ASN A 129 -10.29 4.08 12.34
CA ASN A 129 -10.32 5.53 12.35
C ASN A 129 -11.62 6.08 11.73
N PRO A 130 -12.00 7.33 12.05
CA PRO A 130 -13.19 7.98 11.51
C PRO A 130 -13.28 7.94 9.98
N PRO A 131 -14.48 8.04 9.39
CA PRO A 131 -14.69 7.94 7.93
C PRO A 131 -13.94 8.97 7.07
N ALA A 132 -13.48 10.07 7.68
CA ALA A 132 -12.72 11.11 6.99
C ALA A 132 -11.23 10.79 6.83
N ASP A 133 -10.74 9.74 7.50
CA ASP A 133 -9.34 9.37 7.47
C ASP A 133 -9.06 8.38 6.34
N GLY A 134 -7.82 8.42 5.85
CA GLY A 134 -7.21 7.40 5.02
C GLY A 134 -5.98 6.84 5.73
N GLY A 135 -5.54 5.66 5.31
CA GLY A 135 -4.35 5.02 5.84
C GLY A 135 -3.59 4.21 4.80
N PHE A 136 -2.28 4.13 4.94
CA PHE A 136 -1.40 3.46 3.98
C PHE A 136 -0.24 2.80 4.73
N LYS A 137 -0.17 1.46 4.70
CA LYS A 137 0.84 0.67 5.43
C LYS A 137 1.55 -0.32 4.52
N TYR A 138 2.78 -0.65 4.89
CA TYR A 138 3.64 -1.62 4.20
C TYR A 138 3.87 -2.85 5.08
N ASN A 139 3.79 -4.03 4.45
CA ASN A 139 4.06 -5.33 5.04
C ASN A 139 5.25 -5.97 4.29
N PRO A 140 6.43 -6.13 4.92
CA PRO A 140 7.59 -6.77 4.30
C PRO A 140 7.39 -8.28 4.10
N PRO A 141 8.38 -9.01 3.53
CA PRO A 141 8.24 -10.43 3.20
C PRO A 141 7.87 -11.41 4.32
N ASN A 142 7.95 -11.00 5.58
CA ASN A 142 7.45 -11.80 6.70
C ASN A 142 5.92 -11.72 6.88
N GLY A 143 5.22 -10.94 6.05
CA GLY A 143 3.76 -10.77 6.07
C GLY A 143 3.21 -9.90 7.20
N GLY A 144 4.04 -9.52 8.18
CA GLY A 144 3.64 -8.69 9.33
C GLY A 144 3.72 -7.19 9.03
N PRO A 145 3.41 -6.32 10.01
CA PRO A 145 3.66 -4.89 9.88
C PRO A 145 5.16 -4.60 9.78
N ALA A 146 5.53 -3.60 8.97
CA ALA A 146 6.91 -3.14 8.86
C ALA A 146 7.47 -2.68 10.23
N GLY A 147 8.71 -3.09 10.53
CA GLY A 147 9.45 -2.64 11.71
C GLY A 147 10.01 -1.23 11.53
N SER A 148 10.46 -0.62 12.64
CA SER A 148 10.90 0.78 12.68
C SER A 148 11.97 1.14 11.66
N ALA A 149 12.93 0.24 11.39
CA ALA A 149 13.96 0.47 10.39
C ALA A 149 13.38 0.72 8.99
N ALA A 150 12.40 -0.10 8.58
CA ALA A 150 11.72 0.07 7.29
C ALA A 150 10.84 1.33 7.30
N THR A 151 10.05 1.51 8.36
CA THR A 151 9.07 2.59 8.41
C THR A 151 9.73 3.97 8.48
N SER A 152 10.81 4.12 9.26
CA SER A 152 11.59 5.37 9.33
C SER A 152 12.26 5.68 7.99
N TRP A 153 12.87 4.68 7.33
CA TRP A 153 13.47 4.90 6.02
C TRP A 153 12.44 5.36 4.99
N ILE A 154 11.28 4.69 4.92
CA ILE A 154 10.20 5.04 4.00
C ILE A 154 9.64 6.44 4.32
N GLN A 155 9.47 6.77 5.60
CA GLN A 155 9.00 8.09 6.04
C GLN A 155 9.93 9.20 5.56
N ASP A 156 11.22 9.07 5.86
CA ASP A 156 12.20 10.11 5.59
C ASP A 156 12.32 10.31 4.07
N ARG A 157 12.39 9.21 3.32
CA ARG A 157 12.45 9.26 1.87
C ARG A 157 11.19 9.87 1.24
N ALA A 158 9.99 9.52 1.73
CA ALA A 158 8.76 10.11 1.22
C ALA A 158 8.70 11.64 1.46
N ASN A 159 9.13 12.11 2.64
CA ASN A 159 9.18 13.54 2.93
C ASN A 159 10.24 14.29 2.10
N GLU A 160 11.38 13.66 1.80
CA GLU A 160 12.36 14.20 0.85
C GLU A 160 11.75 14.38 -0.54
N ILE A 161 11.05 13.36 -1.05
CA ILE A 161 10.39 13.40 -2.36
C ILE A 161 9.34 14.51 -2.42
N ILE A 162 8.53 14.67 -1.36
CA ILE A 162 7.55 15.76 -1.26
C ILE A 162 8.25 17.13 -1.25
N THR A 163 9.31 17.29 -0.44
CA THR A 163 10.07 18.54 -0.35
C THR A 163 10.73 18.91 -1.69
N ALA A 164 11.15 17.91 -2.47
CA ALA A 164 11.72 18.09 -3.80
C ALA A 164 10.67 18.38 -4.90
N GLY A 165 9.38 18.40 -4.56
CA GLY A 165 8.27 18.64 -5.48
C GLY A 165 7.92 17.42 -6.34
N LEU A 166 7.98 16.21 -5.76
CA LEU A 166 7.59 14.93 -6.37
C LEU A 166 8.37 14.55 -7.65
N LYS A 167 9.51 15.19 -7.93
CA LYS A 167 10.30 14.99 -9.16
C LYS A 167 10.77 13.53 -9.36
N ASP A 168 10.98 12.82 -8.27
CA ASP A 168 11.46 11.44 -8.27
C ASP A 168 10.33 10.42 -8.48
N VAL A 169 9.06 10.83 -8.38
CA VAL A 169 7.91 9.93 -8.54
C VAL A 169 7.77 9.52 -10.00
N ARG A 170 7.98 8.23 -10.28
CA ARG A 170 7.57 7.61 -11.55
C ARG A 170 6.08 7.28 -11.45
N ARG A 171 5.28 7.76 -12.41
CA ARG A 171 3.83 7.52 -12.45
C ARG A 171 3.35 7.38 -13.88
N ILE A 172 2.41 6.47 -14.10
CA ILE A 172 1.67 6.32 -15.37
C ILE A 172 0.16 6.45 -15.10
N PRO A 173 -0.67 6.85 -16.08
CA PRO A 173 -2.11 6.95 -15.88
C PRO A 173 -2.75 5.60 -15.49
N TYR A 174 -3.76 5.63 -14.63
CA TYR A 174 -4.43 4.45 -14.06
C TYR A 174 -4.85 3.41 -15.10
N ALA A 175 -5.42 3.82 -16.22
CA ALA A 175 -5.79 2.89 -17.30
C ALA A 175 -4.58 2.13 -17.87
N ARG A 176 -3.41 2.77 -17.94
CA ARG A 176 -2.16 2.11 -18.35
C ARG A 176 -1.58 1.25 -17.23
N ALA A 177 -1.74 1.67 -15.97
CA ALA A 177 -1.34 0.88 -14.82
C ALA A 177 -2.13 -0.44 -14.75
N LEU A 178 -3.46 -0.40 -14.88
CA LEU A 178 -4.32 -1.59 -14.93
C LEU A 178 -3.96 -2.55 -16.06
N ALA A 179 -3.55 -2.01 -17.21
CA ALA A 179 -3.17 -2.80 -18.38
C ALA A 179 -1.67 -3.15 -18.42
N ALA A 180 -0.89 -2.75 -17.40
CA ALA A 180 0.54 -3.01 -17.38
C ALA A 180 0.81 -4.52 -17.30
N PRO A 181 1.83 -5.05 -18.00
CA PRO A 181 2.15 -6.49 -17.93
C PRO A 181 2.44 -6.99 -16.51
N GLY A 182 2.94 -6.12 -15.63
CA GLY A 182 3.19 -6.40 -14.22
C GLY A 182 1.95 -6.32 -13.31
N THR A 183 0.79 -5.89 -13.81
CA THR A 183 -0.43 -5.80 -13.01
C THR A 183 -1.29 -7.05 -13.22
N GLY A 184 -1.38 -7.86 -12.16
CA GLY A 184 -2.13 -9.11 -12.14
C GLY A 184 -3.27 -9.09 -11.12
N ARG A 185 -4.02 -10.19 -11.10
CA ARG A 185 -5.16 -10.43 -10.22
C ARG A 185 -4.83 -11.54 -9.22
N HIS A 186 -5.30 -11.39 -7.98
CA HIS A 186 -5.23 -12.41 -6.95
C HIS A 186 -6.57 -12.50 -6.22
N ASP A 187 -7.11 -13.71 -6.08
CA ASP A 187 -8.34 -13.94 -5.35
C ASP A 187 -8.04 -14.10 -3.85
N PHE A 188 -7.95 -12.96 -3.16
CA PHE A 188 -7.64 -12.93 -1.73
C PHE A 188 -8.70 -13.66 -0.90
N LEU A 189 -9.98 -13.55 -1.29
CA LEU A 189 -11.09 -14.13 -0.55
C LEU A 189 -11.03 -15.66 -0.61
N ASP A 190 -11.00 -16.20 -1.82
CA ASP A 190 -10.99 -17.64 -2.05
C ASP A 190 -9.70 -18.30 -1.50
N ALA A 191 -8.54 -17.66 -1.70
CA ALA A 191 -7.28 -18.15 -1.14
C ALA A 191 -7.32 -18.23 0.39
N TYR A 192 -7.85 -17.19 1.05
CA TYR A 192 -7.95 -17.16 2.51
C TYR A 192 -8.98 -18.15 3.05
N VAL A 193 -10.20 -18.17 2.47
CA VAL A 193 -11.29 -19.03 2.92
C VAL A 193 -10.95 -20.52 2.73
N ARG A 194 -10.33 -20.88 1.61
CA ARG A 194 -9.92 -22.27 1.35
C ARG A 194 -8.90 -22.77 2.37
N ASP A 195 -8.06 -21.89 2.91
CA ASP A 195 -7.01 -22.27 3.85
C ASP A 195 -7.45 -22.25 5.32
N LEU A 196 -8.68 -21.78 5.63
CA LEU A 196 -9.21 -21.78 7.00
C LEU A 196 -9.15 -23.14 7.71
N PRO A 197 -9.42 -24.30 7.07
CA PRO A 197 -9.29 -25.61 7.72
C PRO A 197 -7.87 -25.95 8.20
N SER A 198 -6.83 -25.24 7.71
CA SER A 198 -5.46 -25.45 8.17
C SER A 198 -5.17 -24.84 9.55
N VAL A 199 -6.03 -23.93 10.01
CA VAL A 199 -5.88 -23.17 11.26
C VAL A 199 -7.07 -23.29 12.20
N LEU A 200 -8.24 -23.67 11.70
CA LEU A 200 -9.48 -23.85 12.45
C LEU A 200 -10.06 -25.25 12.19
N ASP A 201 -10.64 -25.85 13.23
CA ASP A 201 -11.50 -27.04 13.09
C ASP A 201 -12.90 -26.57 12.69
N LEU A 202 -13.20 -26.62 11.40
CA LEU A 202 -14.50 -26.19 10.86
C LEU A 202 -15.62 -27.21 11.12
N ASP A 203 -15.30 -28.48 11.37
CA ASP A 203 -16.31 -29.50 11.65
C ASP A 203 -16.87 -29.34 13.08
N ALA A 204 -16.12 -28.70 13.97
CA ALA A 204 -16.53 -28.41 15.35
C ALA A 204 -17.41 -27.15 15.51
N ILE A 205 -17.55 -26.31 14.47
CA ILE A 205 -18.32 -25.04 14.47
C ILE A 205 -19.76 -25.30 13.99
#